data_AF-B1M9H7-F1
#
_entry.id   AF-B1M9H7-F1
#
_cell.length_a   1.000
_cell.length_b   1.000
_cell.length_c   1.000
_cell.angle_alpha   90.00
_cell.angle_beta   90.00
_cell.angle_gamma   90.00
#
_symmetry.space_group_name_H-M   'P 1'
#
loop_
_entity.id
_entity.type
_entity.pdbx_description
1 polymer ?
#
loop_
_entity_poly.entity_id
_entity_poly.type
_entity_poly.pdbx_seq_one_letter_code
_entity_poly.pdbx_strand_id
1 'polypeptide(L)'
;MSDRAPDRAPDRAPDRACDRPVPPAEGQLHTGVHDDAVGHARPGTEAPVLALRPVLLTGLFIVVFVGATLAGLRVYYTRTVTLPLMRPPRDVPEPRLQRAPARDLDAFLREQKARLTGYAWIDREKGIARMPVDAAMARLAAQGDAGFAAPLQPERVPPLGSRGGASGALPSPDGQPGSAQRAASEGEL
;
A
#
# COMPACT_ATOMS: atom_id res chain seq x y z
N MET A 1 -14.16 46.97 -4.80
CA MET A 1 -14.85 48.15 -5.38
C MET A 1 -13.81 48.88 -6.19
N SER A 2 -13.60 48.37 -7.40
CA SER A 2 -14.13 48.98 -8.63
C SER A 2 -13.10 49.96 -9.16
N ASP A 3 -12.27 49.37 -9.99
CA ASP A 3 -11.47 49.98 -11.03
C ASP A 3 -12.32 50.91 -11.91
N ARG A 4 -11.64 51.93 -12.46
CA ARG A 4 -11.93 52.69 -13.69
C ARG A 4 -12.93 53.87 -13.62
N ALA A 5 -12.37 55.08 -13.76
CA ALA A 5 -12.80 56.19 -14.64
C ALA A 5 -11.87 57.43 -14.44
N PRO A 6 -11.84 58.45 -15.32
CA PRO A 6 -11.71 58.40 -16.77
C PRO A 6 -10.71 59.47 -17.34
N ASP A 7 -10.48 59.37 -18.66
CA ASP A 7 -10.34 60.46 -19.64
C ASP A 7 -9.26 61.57 -19.48
N ARG A 8 -8.28 61.58 -20.40
CA ARG A 8 -7.66 62.79 -20.96
C ARG A 8 -6.82 62.48 -22.22
N ALA A 9 -7.32 62.85 -23.39
CA ALA A 9 -6.52 63.26 -24.56
C ALA A 9 -6.31 64.81 -24.51
N PRO A 10 -5.60 65.49 -25.44
CA PRO A 10 -4.77 65.05 -26.58
C PRO A 10 -3.40 65.81 -26.68
N ASP A 11 -2.64 65.52 -27.74
CA ASP A 11 -2.06 66.50 -28.69
C ASP A 11 -0.57 66.32 -29.07
N ARG A 12 -0.32 66.58 -30.36
CA ARG A 12 0.92 66.94 -31.08
C ARG A 12 1.67 65.85 -31.88
N ALA A 13 1.56 66.04 -33.20
CA ALA A 13 2.20 65.38 -34.35
C ALA A 13 3.68 65.80 -34.56
N PRO A 14 4.32 65.62 -35.74
CA PRO A 14 4.13 64.69 -36.87
C PRO A 14 5.44 63.96 -37.27
N ASP A 15 5.40 62.97 -38.18
CA ASP A 15 6.41 62.97 -39.26
C ASP A 15 6.01 62.14 -40.49
N ARG A 16 6.46 62.66 -41.62
CA ARG A 16 6.12 62.30 -43.00
C ARG A 16 6.65 60.91 -43.38
N ALA A 17 5.87 60.17 -44.17
CA ALA A 17 6.43 59.26 -45.17
C ALA A 17 5.50 59.19 -46.39
N CYS A 18 6.04 59.70 -47.50
CA CYS A 18 5.54 59.65 -48.87
C CYS A 18 5.27 58.18 -49.29
N ASP A 19 4.11 57.89 -49.86
CA ASP A 19 3.84 57.90 -51.30
C ASP A 19 4.40 56.67 -52.05
N ARG A 20 3.49 55.78 -52.47
CA ARG A 20 3.54 55.16 -53.81
C ARG A 20 2.16 54.58 -54.21
N PRO A 21 1.64 54.93 -55.40
CA PRO A 21 0.36 54.45 -55.90
C PRO A 21 0.44 53.10 -56.65
N VAL A 22 -0.70 52.41 -56.65
CA VAL A 22 -1.04 51.16 -57.37
C VAL A 22 -1.41 51.45 -58.84
N PRO A 23 -1.00 50.63 -59.82
CA PRO A 23 -1.67 50.56 -61.13
C PRO A 23 -2.69 49.40 -61.21
N PRO A 24 -3.87 49.60 -61.82
CA PRO A 24 -4.89 48.56 -62.01
C PRO A 24 -4.69 47.70 -63.27
N ALA A 25 -5.43 46.60 -63.27
CA ALA A 25 -5.40 45.46 -64.18
C ALA A 25 -5.77 45.71 -65.64
N GLU A 26 -5.19 44.92 -66.55
CA GLU A 26 -5.76 44.56 -67.84
C GLU A 26 -5.65 43.04 -68.03
N GLY A 27 -6.78 42.39 -68.29
CA GLY A 27 -6.85 40.98 -68.66
C GLY A 27 -7.05 40.82 -70.16
N GLN A 28 -6.39 39.84 -70.77
CA GLN A 28 -6.87 39.22 -72.02
C GLN A 28 -6.25 37.82 -72.27
N LEU A 29 -7.06 36.81 -71.99
CA LEU A 29 -7.47 35.64 -72.81
C LEU A 29 -6.43 34.90 -73.71
N HIS A 30 -6.17 33.65 -73.28
CA HIS A 30 -5.97 32.39 -74.03
C HIS A 30 -5.22 32.35 -75.37
N THR A 31 -4.06 31.67 -75.39
CA THR A 31 -3.70 30.63 -76.38
C THR A 31 -2.74 29.66 -75.66
N GLY A 32 -3.01 28.36 -75.60
CA GLY A 32 -2.64 27.41 -76.64
C GLY A 32 -1.42 26.59 -76.17
N VAL A 33 -1.67 25.37 -75.67
CA VAL A 33 -0.75 24.21 -75.59
C VAL A 33 0.71 24.49 -75.18
N HIS A 34 1.08 24.09 -73.97
CA HIS A 34 2.41 23.56 -73.66
C HIS A 34 2.23 22.27 -72.86
N ASP A 35 2.10 21.15 -73.59
CA ASP A 35 2.38 19.83 -73.03
C ASP A 35 3.88 19.53 -73.22
N ASP A 36 4.45 18.97 -72.17
CA ASP A 36 5.56 18.02 -72.14
C ASP A 36 6.93 18.41 -72.73
N ALA A 37 7.84 18.79 -71.84
CA ALA A 37 9.12 18.08 -71.67
C ALA A 37 9.91 18.65 -70.48
N VAL A 38 9.37 18.55 -69.26
CA VAL A 38 10.27 18.54 -68.10
C VAL A 38 10.84 17.13 -68.06
N GLY A 39 11.98 16.95 -68.73
CA GLY A 39 12.74 15.72 -68.62
C GLY A 39 12.92 15.44 -67.15
N HIS A 40 12.33 14.35 -66.66
CA HIS A 40 12.66 13.81 -65.36
C HIS A 40 14.17 13.60 -65.38
N ALA A 41 14.91 14.53 -64.75
CA ALA A 41 16.28 14.25 -64.37
C ALA A 41 16.19 12.93 -63.63
N ARG A 42 16.83 11.88 -64.17
CA ARG A 42 16.89 10.58 -63.50
C ARG A 42 17.20 10.88 -62.04
N PRO A 43 16.41 10.39 -61.07
CA PRO A 43 16.73 10.62 -59.67
C PRO A 43 18.12 10.07 -59.47
N GLY A 44 19.11 10.97 -59.46
CA GLY A 44 20.45 10.65 -59.05
C GLY A 44 20.28 10.25 -57.61
N THR A 45 20.59 9.00 -57.31
CA THR A 45 20.57 8.45 -55.97
C THR A 45 21.34 9.41 -55.07
N GLU A 46 20.63 10.27 -54.35
CA GLU A 46 21.23 11.09 -53.32
C GLU A 46 21.82 10.10 -52.33
N ALA A 47 23.16 10.04 -52.28
CA ALA A 47 23.82 9.22 -51.29
C ALA A 47 23.34 9.73 -49.92
N PRO A 48 22.82 8.86 -49.04
CA PRO A 48 22.32 9.30 -47.75
C PRO A 48 23.41 10.11 -47.05
N VAL A 49 23.15 11.40 -46.81
CA VAL A 49 24.03 12.31 -46.04
C VAL A 49 24.15 11.88 -44.57
N LEU A 50 23.41 10.84 -44.16
CA LEU A 50 23.69 10.06 -42.97
C LEU A 50 24.74 9.00 -43.34
N ALA A 51 25.96 9.18 -42.85
CA ALA A 51 26.93 8.10 -42.85
C ALA A 51 26.29 6.88 -42.16
N LEU A 52 25.90 5.87 -42.96
CA LEU A 52 25.17 4.70 -42.48
C LEU A 52 25.99 3.92 -41.45
N ARG A 53 27.32 3.94 -41.60
CA ARG A 53 28.26 3.26 -40.71
C ARG A 53 28.14 3.71 -39.25
N PRO A 54 28.27 5.01 -38.89
CA PRO A 54 28.12 5.44 -37.50
C PRO A 54 26.71 5.20 -36.95
N VAL A 55 25.65 5.32 -37.77
CA VAL A 55 24.28 5.02 -37.32
C VAL A 55 24.09 3.53 -37.00
N LEU A 56 24.64 2.64 -37.82
CA LEU A 56 24.62 1.21 -37.54
C LEU A 56 25.47 0.85 -36.33
N LEU A 57 26.61 1.51 -36.13
CA LEU A 57 27.47 1.29 -34.98
C LEU A 57 26.82 1.77 -33.68
N THR A 58 26.16 2.92 -33.67
CA THR A 58 25.43 3.41 -32.49
C THR A 58 24.21 2.54 -32.18
N GLY A 59 23.47 2.12 -33.21
CA GLY A 59 22.36 1.18 -33.05
C GLY A 59 22.82 -0.16 -32.48
N LEU A 60 23.89 -0.74 -33.05
CA LEU A 60 24.48 -1.98 -32.56
C LEU A 60 24.98 -1.84 -31.12
N PHE A 61 25.62 -0.73 -30.79
CA PHE A 61 26.09 -0.45 -29.43
C PHE A 61 24.93 -0.44 -28.42
N ILE A 62 23.81 0.21 -28.75
CA ILE A 62 22.62 0.22 -27.89
C ILE A 62 22.09 -1.20 -27.69
N VAL A 63 21.96 -1.98 -28.76
CA VAL A 63 21.46 -3.36 -28.68
C VAL A 63 22.37 -4.23 -27.82
N VAL A 64 23.69 -4.12 -28.01
CA VAL A 64 24.68 -4.84 -27.20
C VAL A 64 24.63 -4.40 -25.75
N PHE A 65 24.52 -3.09 -25.48
CA PHE A 65 24.45 -2.55 -24.13
C PHE A 65 23.19 -3.03 -23.39
N VAL A 66 22.03 -2.98 -24.05
CA VAL A 66 20.76 -3.48 -23.50
C VAL A 66 20.85 -4.99 -23.26
N GLY A 67 21.35 -5.75 -24.23
CA GLY A 67 21.55 -7.18 -24.11
C GLY A 67 22.48 -7.56 -22.96
N ALA A 68 23.61 -6.85 -22.82
CA ALA A 68 24.56 -7.02 -21.72
C ALA A 68 23.94 -6.67 -20.37
N THR A 69 23.14 -5.59 -20.30
CA THR A 69 22.44 -5.18 -19.08
C THR A 69 21.41 -6.22 -18.65
N LEU A 70 20.60 -6.73 -19.59
CA LEU A 70 19.62 -7.79 -19.32
C LEU A 70 20.29 -9.11 -18.93
N ALA A 71 21.41 -9.46 -19.58
CA ALA A 71 22.18 -10.64 -19.23
C ALA A 71 22.81 -10.52 -17.84
N GLY A 72 23.41 -9.36 -17.52
CA GLY A 72 23.95 -9.07 -16.20
C GLY A 72 22.88 -9.12 -15.11
N LEU A 73 21.72 -8.51 -15.37
CA LEU A 73 20.57 -8.55 -14.46
C LEU A 73 20.06 -9.97 -14.27
N ARG A 74 19.98 -10.78 -15.34
CA ARG A 74 19.61 -12.20 -15.25
C ARG A 74 20.61 -13.00 -14.44
N VAL A 75 21.91 -12.82 -14.66
CA VAL A 75 22.98 -13.47 -13.90
C VAL A 75 22.90 -13.05 -12.42
N TYR A 76 22.67 -11.77 -12.15
CA TYR A 76 22.49 -11.26 -10.79
C TYR A 76 21.26 -11.84 -10.11
N TYR A 77 20.09 -11.86 -10.76
CA TYR A 77 18.89 -12.48 -10.20
C TYR A 77 19.08 -13.98 -9.99
N THR A 78 19.71 -14.71 -10.92
CA THR A 78 19.91 -16.16 -10.78
C THR A 78 20.98 -16.55 -9.76
N ARG A 79 22.02 -15.73 -9.54
CA ARG A 79 23.09 -16.02 -8.58
C ARG A 79 22.85 -15.45 -7.19
N THR A 80 22.26 -14.25 -7.10
CA THR A 80 22.14 -13.50 -5.84
C THR A 80 20.74 -13.55 -5.28
N VAL A 81 19.71 -13.58 -6.13
CA VAL A 81 18.31 -13.61 -5.71
C VAL A 81 17.76 -15.01 -5.88
N THR A 82 18.05 -15.88 -4.91
CA THR A 82 17.30 -17.12 -4.74
C THR A 82 15.86 -16.74 -4.38
N LEU A 83 14.98 -16.51 -5.37
CA LEU A 83 13.56 -16.17 -5.13
C LEU A 83 12.93 -17.31 -4.31
N PRO A 84 12.62 -17.14 -3.02
CA PRO A 84 11.90 -18.14 -2.25
C PRO A 84 10.40 -17.92 -2.50
N LEU A 85 9.96 -17.95 -3.76
CA LEU A 85 8.56 -17.71 -4.13
C LEU A 85 7.83 -18.94 -4.65
N MET A 86 8.44 -20.11 -4.53
CA MET A 86 7.71 -21.37 -4.56
C MET A 86 8.02 -22.09 -3.26
N ARG A 87 7.54 -21.54 -2.14
CA ARG A 87 7.18 -22.43 -1.05
C ARG A 87 6.09 -23.32 -1.68
N PRO A 88 6.32 -24.65 -1.84
CA PRO A 88 5.26 -25.53 -2.28
C PRO A 88 4.03 -25.20 -1.43
N PRO A 89 2.80 -25.20 -1.98
CA PRO A 89 1.60 -25.11 -1.17
C PRO A 89 1.82 -25.96 0.05
N ARG A 90 1.90 -25.32 1.22
CA ARG A 90 2.05 -26.07 2.46
C ARG A 90 0.81 -26.93 2.46
N ASP A 91 0.96 -28.26 2.38
CA ASP A 91 -0.16 -29.17 2.48
C ASP A 91 -0.82 -28.86 3.82
N VAL A 92 -1.84 -28.01 3.77
CA VAL A 92 -2.70 -27.78 4.91
C VAL A 92 -3.38 -29.13 5.06
N PRO A 93 -3.15 -29.84 6.17
CA PRO A 93 -3.82 -31.13 6.35
C PRO A 93 -5.30 -30.87 6.15
N GLU A 94 -5.94 -31.68 5.31
CA GLU A 94 -7.36 -31.54 5.02
C GLU A 94 -8.11 -31.29 6.32
N PRO A 95 -9.05 -30.32 6.38
CA PRO A 95 -9.74 -29.95 7.61
C PRO A 95 -10.35 -31.20 8.23
N ARG A 96 -9.67 -31.77 9.23
CA ARG A 96 -10.08 -33.03 9.84
C ARG A 96 -11.29 -32.74 10.71
N LEU A 97 -12.41 -33.38 10.39
CA LEU A 97 -13.57 -33.34 11.26
C LEU A 97 -13.18 -33.92 12.64
N GLN A 98 -13.68 -33.30 13.71
CA GLN A 98 -13.53 -33.84 15.06
C GLN A 98 -14.07 -35.28 15.07
N ARG A 99 -13.28 -36.24 15.55
CA ARG A 99 -13.59 -37.67 15.43
C ARG A 99 -14.84 -38.11 16.22
N ALA A 100 -15.10 -37.48 17.36
CA ALA A 100 -16.21 -37.84 18.25
C ALA A 100 -16.79 -36.59 18.93
N PRO A 101 -17.46 -35.69 18.17
CA PRO A 101 -17.90 -34.40 18.68
C PRO A 101 -18.85 -34.52 19.88
N ALA A 102 -19.72 -35.53 19.90
CA ALA A 102 -20.64 -35.76 21.01
C ALA A 102 -19.92 -36.13 22.33
N ARG A 103 -18.88 -36.97 22.25
CA ARG A 103 -18.10 -37.37 23.44
C ARG A 103 -17.29 -36.21 23.98
N ASP A 104 -16.68 -35.43 23.09
CA ASP A 104 -15.86 -34.28 23.46
C ASP A 104 -16.73 -33.17 24.06
N LEU A 105 -17.94 -32.96 23.52
CA LEU A 105 -18.92 -32.04 24.07
C LEU A 105 -19.38 -32.47 25.48
N ASP A 106 -19.70 -33.75 25.69
CA ASP A 106 -20.08 -34.25 27.02
C ASP A 106 -18.95 -34.04 28.05
N ALA A 107 -17.71 -34.36 27.68
CA ALA A 107 -16.55 -34.13 28.54
C ALA A 107 -16.39 -32.64 28.89
N PHE A 108 -16.53 -31.76 27.90
CA PHE A 108 -16.47 -30.32 28.10
C PHE A 108 -17.59 -29.83 29.04
N LEU A 109 -18.84 -30.25 28.81
CA LEU A 109 -19.97 -29.86 29.64
C LEU A 109 -19.83 -30.36 31.08
N ARG A 110 -19.32 -31.57 31.29
CA ARG A 110 -19.02 -32.10 32.63
C ARG A 110 -17.97 -31.25 33.35
N GLU A 111 -16.92 -30.83 32.66
CA GLU A 111 -15.90 -29.96 33.24
C GLU A 111 -16.46 -28.58 33.59
N GLN A 112 -17.25 -27.98 32.69
CA GLN A 112 -17.91 -26.69 32.95
C GLN A 112 -18.86 -26.79 34.15
N LYS A 113 -19.65 -27.86 34.22
CA LYS A 113 -20.57 -28.09 35.35
C LYS A 113 -19.81 -28.22 36.66
N ALA A 114 -18.74 -29.00 36.70
CA ALA A 114 -17.90 -29.14 37.90
C ALA A 114 -17.33 -27.79 38.38
N ARG A 115 -16.94 -26.92 37.44
CA ARG A 115 -16.47 -25.56 37.74
C ARG A 115 -17.58 -24.61 38.24
N LEU A 116 -18.84 -24.85 37.90
CA LEU A 116 -19.99 -24.03 38.30
C LEU A 116 -20.62 -24.48 39.63
N THR A 117 -20.51 -25.77 39.95
CA THR A 117 -21.10 -26.36 41.17
C THR A 117 -20.10 -26.48 42.32
N GLY A 118 -18.80 -26.27 42.07
CA GLY A 118 -17.74 -26.44 43.05
C GLY A 118 -17.22 -25.14 43.66
N TYR A 119 -16.78 -25.22 44.91
CA TYR A 119 -15.96 -24.19 45.54
C TYR A 119 -14.50 -24.34 45.13
N ALA A 120 -13.84 -23.22 44.83
CA ALA A 120 -12.41 -23.19 44.53
C ALA A 120 -11.80 -21.84 44.90
N TRP A 121 -10.53 -21.80 45.25
CA TRP A 121 -9.82 -20.53 45.39
C TRP A 121 -9.39 -20.03 44.00
N ILE A 122 -9.64 -18.75 43.71
CA ILE A 122 -9.14 -18.09 42.49
C ILE A 122 -7.81 -17.41 42.80
N ASP A 123 -7.75 -16.69 43.93
CA ASP A 123 -6.55 -16.04 44.42
C ASP A 123 -6.59 -16.10 45.96
N ARG A 124 -5.75 -16.96 46.54
CA ARG A 124 -5.71 -17.17 48.00
C ARG A 124 -5.14 -15.95 48.73
N GLU A 125 -4.14 -15.31 48.16
CA GLU A 125 -3.47 -14.15 48.76
C GLU A 125 -4.43 -12.96 48.84
N LYS A 126 -5.26 -12.79 47.81
CA LYS A 126 -6.28 -11.73 47.75
C LYS A 126 -7.62 -12.13 48.37
N GLY A 127 -7.74 -13.34 48.94
CA GLY A 127 -8.98 -13.82 49.54
C GLY A 127 -10.14 -14.04 48.55
N ILE A 128 -9.86 -14.21 47.26
CA ILE A 128 -10.88 -14.37 46.22
C ILE A 128 -11.16 -15.86 46.00
N ALA A 129 -12.38 -16.26 46.34
CA ALA A 129 -12.88 -17.62 46.11
C ALA A 129 -14.03 -17.62 45.10
N ARG A 130 -14.12 -18.71 44.34
CA ARG A 130 -15.26 -19.11 43.52
C ARG A 130 -16.32 -19.76 44.41
N MET A 131 -17.55 -19.30 44.27
CA MET A 131 -18.74 -19.88 44.90
C MET A 131 -19.58 -20.62 43.84
N PRO A 132 -20.21 -21.76 44.18
CA PRO A 132 -21.20 -22.40 43.34
C PRO A 132 -22.32 -21.45 42.97
N VAL A 133 -22.76 -21.50 41.71
CA VAL A 133 -23.77 -20.57 41.19
C VAL A 133 -25.09 -20.67 41.97
N ASP A 134 -25.53 -21.88 42.33
CA ASP A 134 -26.77 -22.08 43.07
C ASP A 134 -26.72 -21.43 44.47
N ALA A 135 -25.58 -21.54 45.14
CA ALA A 135 -25.36 -20.90 46.45
C ALA A 135 -25.30 -19.37 46.33
N ALA A 136 -24.68 -18.85 45.28
CA ALA A 136 -24.65 -17.42 44.99
C ALA A 136 -26.06 -16.88 44.73
N MET A 137 -26.84 -17.57 43.90
CA MET A 137 -28.23 -17.24 43.61
C MET A 137 -29.10 -17.27 44.86
N ALA A 138 -28.96 -18.29 45.70
CA ALA A 138 -29.72 -18.38 46.96
C ALA A 138 -29.40 -17.23 47.92
N ARG A 139 -28.11 -16.85 48.04
CA ARG A 139 -27.71 -15.70 48.86
C ARG A 139 -28.22 -14.38 48.30
N LEU A 140 -28.14 -14.20 46.98
CA LEU A 140 -28.64 -13.01 46.31
C LEU A 140 -30.16 -12.87 46.51
N ALA A 141 -30.91 -13.95 46.30
CA ALA A 141 -32.35 -14.00 46.53
C ALA A 141 -32.73 -13.70 47.99
N ALA A 142 -31.96 -14.21 48.95
CA ALA A 142 -32.18 -13.94 50.37
C ALA A 142 -31.92 -12.47 50.77
N GLN A 143 -31.04 -11.77 50.05
CA GLN A 143 -30.72 -10.36 50.30
C GLN A 143 -31.71 -9.38 49.67
N GLY A 144 -32.52 -9.82 48.71
CA GLY A 144 -33.48 -8.97 48.00
C GLY A 144 -32.78 -7.79 47.29
N ASP A 145 -33.39 -6.61 47.34
CA ASP A 145 -32.86 -5.40 46.67
C ASP A 145 -31.45 -5.01 47.15
N ALA A 146 -31.12 -5.31 48.41
CA ALA A 146 -29.78 -5.04 48.96
C ALA A 146 -28.70 -5.95 48.36
N GLY A 147 -29.08 -7.10 47.79
CA GLY A 147 -28.14 -8.01 47.13
C GLY A 147 -27.65 -7.50 45.77
N PHE A 148 -28.43 -6.62 45.13
CA PHE A 148 -28.04 -5.96 43.87
C PHE A 148 -27.26 -4.67 44.09
N ALA A 149 -27.16 -4.19 45.33
CA ALA A 149 -26.31 -3.05 45.64
C ALA A 149 -24.86 -3.38 45.25
N ALA A 150 -24.23 -2.51 44.45
CA ALA A 150 -22.87 -2.72 43.99
C ALA A 150 -21.97 -2.94 45.21
N PRO A 151 -21.32 -4.12 45.33
CA PRO A 151 -20.41 -4.34 46.44
C PRO A 151 -19.32 -3.28 46.38
N LEU A 152 -18.91 -2.77 47.55
CA LEU A 152 -17.76 -1.87 47.71
C LEU A 152 -16.44 -2.63 47.43
N GLN A 153 -16.39 -3.39 46.34
CA GLN A 153 -15.13 -3.93 45.85
C GLN A 153 -14.28 -2.73 45.46
N PRO A 154 -13.01 -2.67 45.89
CA PRO A 154 -12.09 -1.69 45.35
C PRO A 154 -12.11 -1.87 43.84
N GLU A 155 -12.57 -0.83 43.13
CA GLU A 155 -12.81 -0.86 41.69
C GLU A 155 -11.53 -1.31 40.99
N ARG A 156 -11.51 -2.58 40.57
CA ARG A 156 -10.41 -3.13 39.79
C ARG A 156 -10.82 -3.01 38.34
N VAL A 157 -10.64 -1.82 37.78
CA VAL A 157 -10.77 -1.60 36.34
C VAL A 157 -9.70 -2.49 35.67
N PRO A 158 -10.07 -3.56 34.94
CA PRO A 158 -9.08 -4.26 34.15
C PRO A 158 -8.48 -3.25 33.17
N PRO A 159 -7.16 -3.20 32.99
CA PRO A 159 -6.56 -2.29 32.02
C PRO A 159 -7.27 -2.49 30.68
N LEU A 160 -7.73 -1.39 30.07
CA LEU A 160 -8.31 -1.41 28.73
C LEU A 160 -7.26 -2.04 27.80
N GLY A 161 -7.48 -3.30 27.43
CA GLY A 161 -6.48 -4.17 26.81
C GLY A 161 -6.52 -5.61 27.31
N SER A 162 -7.07 -5.87 28.51
CA SER A 162 -7.40 -7.22 28.98
C SER A 162 -8.69 -7.70 28.30
N ARG A 163 -8.62 -7.92 26.99
CA ARG A 163 -9.56 -8.82 26.31
C ARG A 163 -9.34 -10.19 26.92
N GLY A 164 -10.34 -10.72 27.61
CA GLY A 164 -10.32 -12.09 28.08
C GLY A 164 -9.82 -13.03 26.97
N GLY A 165 -8.72 -13.74 27.24
CA GLY A 165 -8.37 -14.99 26.58
C GLY A 165 -7.96 -14.96 25.10
N ALA A 166 -7.48 -13.85 24.53
CA ALA A 166 -6.96 -13.83 23.15
C ALA A 166 -5.63 -13.07 23.00
N SER A 167 -4.68 -13.33 23.89
CA SER A 167 -3.26 -12.97 23.66
C SER A 167 -2.44 -14.24 23.43
N GLY A 168 -2.85 -15.05 22.45
CA GLY A 168 -1.86 -15.78 21.68
C GLY A 168 -1.18 -14.74 20.80
N ALA A 169 0.09 -14.45 21.07
CA ALA A 169 0.88 -13.52 20.29
C ALA A 169 0.80 -13.90 18.81
N LEU A 170 0.01 -13.14 18.05
CA LEU A 170 0.18 -13.13 16.61
C LEU A 170 1.52 -12.43 16.37
N PRO A 171 2.49 -13.08 15.70
CA PRO A 171 3.75 -12.42 15.39
C PRO A 171 3.44 -11.17 14.56
N SER A 172 3.92 -10.02 15.02
CA SER A 172 3.98 -8.81 14.20
C SER A 172 4.72 -9.14 12.89
N PRO A 173 4.26 -8.63 11.74
CA PRO A 173 4.90 -8.89 10.45
C PRO A 173 6.32 -8.28 10.34
N ASP A 174 6.73 -7.47 11.32
CA ASP A 174 8.03 -6.84 11.33
C ASP A 174 8.94 -7.60 12.30
N GLY A 175 9.69 -8.54 11.75
CA GLY A 175 10.63 -9.40 12.47
C GLY A 175 11.79 -8.63 13.09
N GLN A 176 11.60 -8.11 14.31
CA GLN A 176 12.70 -7.73 15.18
C GLN A 176 12.73 -8.62 16.43
N PRO A 177 13.70 -9.55 16.54
CA PRO A 177 14.01 -10.19 17.80
C PRO A 177 14.48 -9.13 18.80
N GLY A 178 13.92 -9.20 20.01
CA GLY A 178 14.10 -8.22 21.07
C GLY A 178 15.56 -7.94 21.42
N SER A 179 15.94 -6.67 21.29
CA SER A 179 17.11 -6.09 21.93
C SER A 179 16.68 -5.42 23.24
N ALA A 180 16.59 -6.21 24.30
CA ALA A 180 16.67 -5.79 25.70
C ALA A 180 17.09 -7.07 26.47
N GLN A 181 18.13 -7.12 27.28
CA GLN A 181 18.62 -6.12 28.20
C GLN A 181 20.07 -6.47 28.58
N ARG A 182 21.04 -5.64 28.16
CA ARG A 182 22.39 -5.64 28.72
C ARG A 182 22.42 -4.49 29.74
N ALA A 183 22.10 -4.82 30.97
CA ALA A 183 22.40 -4.00 32.15
C ALA A 183 22.73 -4.98 33.28
N ALA A 184 23.88 -5.63 33.12
CA ALA A 184 24.56 -6.25 34.24
C ALA A 184 24.96 -5.12 35.18
N SER A 185 24.48 -5.24 36.41
CA SER A 185 24.80 -4.42 37.57
C SER A 185 26.32 -4.36 37.80
N GLU A 186 26.93 -3.22 37.47
CA GLU A 186 28.15 -2.72 38.13
C GLU A 186 27.76 -2.03 39.44
N GLY A 187 28.47 -2.38 40.53
CA GLY A 187 28.78 -1.60 41.75
C GLY A 187 27.67 -0.80 42.46
N GLU A 188 27.62 -0.69 43.78
CA GLU A 188 28.74 -0.48 44.69
C GLU A 188 28.16 -0.33 46.12
N LEU A 189 28.82 -0.99 47.09
CA LEU A 189 28.86 -0.80 48.56
C LEU A 189 27.59 -0.95 49.41
#